data_AF-A0A2W6XMJ4-F1
#
_entry.id   AF-A0A2W6XMJ4-F1
#
_cell.length_a   1.000
_cell.length_b   1.000
_cell.length_c   1.000
_cell.angle_alpha   90.00
_cell.angle_beta   90.00
_cell.angle_gamma   90.00
#
_symmetry.space_group_name_H-M   'P 1'
#
loop_
_entity.id
_entity.type
_entity.pdbx_description
1 polymer ?
#
loop_
_entity_poly.entity_id
_entity_poly.type
_entity_poly.pdbx_seq_one_letter_code
_entity_poly.pdbx_strand_id
1 'polypeptide(L)'
;MFKAAAIAGFLLASAVPAMASAADDVIVSVVPDAGLAASALLAHDFDKAARKLQAVWPDTINDPARLINLGNAYAGMGRTSDAREAYAAVSRVPDMMLVLADGSEESSRSIAQRASARLNTSYAMR
;
A
#
# COMPACT_ATOMS: atom_id res chain seq x y z
N MET A 1 58.44 21.28 -26.90
CA MET A 1 57.91 21.77 -25.60
C MET A 1 56.40 21.79 -25.70
N PHE A 2 55.66 20.88 -25.08
CA PHE A 2 54.34 21.10 -24.49
C PHE A 2 54.05 19.95 -23.52
N LYS A 3 53.48 20.33 -22.38
CA LYS A 3 53.48 19.64 -21.09
C LYS A 3 52.36 18.59 -21.00
N ALA A 4 52.57 17.62 -20.11
CA ALA A 4 51.57 16.66 -19.64
C ALA A 4 50.39 17.33 -18.92
N ALA A 5 49.22 16.70 -18.97
CA ALA A 5 48.27 16.64 -17.87
C ALA A 5 47.27 15.49 -18.09
N ALA A 6 47.33 14.49 -17.22
CA ALA A 6 46.30 13.48 -17.04
C ALA A 6 45.07 14.12 -16.39
N ILE A 7 43.87 13.74 -16.83
CA ILE A 7 42.64 13.95 -16.05
C ILE A 7 41.92 12.61 -15.96
N ALA A 8 42.08 11.98 -14.81
CA ALA A 8 41.23 10.92 -14.33
C ALA A 8 39.86 11.51 -13.99
N GLY A 9 38.80 11.06 -14.68
CA GLY A 9 37.42 11.37 -14.36
C GLY A 9 36.75 10.17 -13.68
N PHE A 10 36.74 10.18 -12.36
CA PHE A 10 36.01 9.25 -11.51
C PHE A 10 34.51 9.51 -11.65
N LEU A 11 33.78 8.69 -12.41
CA LEU A 11 32.32 8.75 -12.49
C LEU A 11 31.75 8.08 -11.24
N LEU A 12 31.33 8.88 -10.26
CA LEU A 12 30.46 8.40 -9.19
C LEU A 12 29.13 7.94 -9.80
N ALA A 13 28.93 6.63 -9.89
CA ALA A 13 27.60 6.06 -10.00
C ALA A 13 26.90 6.31 -8.65
N SER A 14 26.05 7.33 -8.58
CA SER A 14 25.13 7.50 -7.46
C SER A 14 24.15 6.32 -7.50
N ALA A 15 24.40 5.32 -6.66
CA ALA A 15 23.42 4.30 -6.33
C ALA A 15 22.26 5.00 -5.63
N VAL A 16 21.24 5.40 -6.40
CA VAL A 16 19.94 5.76 -5.83
C VAL A 16 19.43 4.47 -5.20
N PRO A 17 19.21 4.39 -3.88
CA PRO A 17 18.54 3.25 -3.32
C PRO A 17 17.15 3.25 -3.95
N ALA A 18 16.87 2.23 -4.76
CA ALA A 18 15.50 1.91 -5.10
C ALA A 18 14.79 1.61 -3.78
N MET A 19 14.10 2.62 -3.24
CA MET A 19 13.13 2.40 -2.18
C MET A 19 12.03 1.56 -2.80
N ALA A 20 12.23 0.24 -2.80
CA ALA A 20 11.19 -0.70 -3.15
C ALA A 20 10.02 -0.39 -2.22
N SER A 21 8.95 0.13 -2.82
CA SER A 21 7.74 0.56 -2.14
C SER A 21 7.12 -0.65 -1.48
N ALA A 22 7.36 -0.84 -0.18
CA ALA A 22 6.68 -1.85 0.64
C ALA A 22 5.16 -1.57 0.80
N ALA A 23 4.58 -0.72 -0.05
CA ALA A 23 3.15 -0.46 -0.08
C ALA A 23 2.39 -1.57 -0.86
N ASP A 24 3.05 -2.23 -1.82
CA ASP A 24 2.37 -3.13 -2.75
C ASP A 24 1.95 -4.46 -2.09
N ASP A 25 2.74 -4.98 -1.13
CA ASP A 25 2.50 -6.28 -0.48
C ASP A 25 1.29 -6.34 0.47
N VAL A 26 0.53 -5.26 0.62
CA VAL A 26 -0.68 -5.21 1.47
C VAL A 26 -1.92 -4.92 0.63
N ILE A 27 -1.75 -4.65 -0.67
CA ILE A 27 -2.87 -4.43 -1.57
C ILE A 27 -3.54 -5.78 -1.80
N VAL A 28 -4.80 -5.89 -1.35
CA VAL A 28 -5.62 -7.07 -1.61
C VAL A 28 -6.13 -7.00 -3.04
N SER A 29 -5.93 -8.07 -3.80
CA SER A 29 -6.34 -8.16 -5.20
C SER A 29 -7.15 -9.44 -5.40
N VAL A 30 -8.42 -9.28 -5.77
CA VAL A 30 -9.24 -10.38 -6.29
C VAL A 30 -9.27 -10.20 -7.81
N VAL A 31 -8.85 -11.21 -8.57
CA VAL A 31 -8.95 -11.18 -10.04
C VAL A 31 -10.35 -11.67 -10.45
N PRO A 32 -11.13 -10.87 -11.20
CA PRO A 32 -10.89 -9.49 -11.64
C PRO A 32 -11.29 -8.46 -10.54
N ASP A 33 -10.63 -7.28 -10.52
CA ASP A 33 -10.73 -6.20 -9.51
C ASP A 33 -12.18 -5.82 -9.20
N ALA A 34 -12.82 -6.60 -8.32
CA ALA A 34 -14.27 -6.65 -8.06
C ALA A 34 -14.77 -5.46 -7.23
N GLY A 35 -14.23 -4.27 -7.49
CA GLY A 35 -14.49 -3.08 -6.68
C GLY A 35 -13.41 -2.81 -5.63
N LEU A 36 -12.32 -3.58 -5.58
CA LEU A 36 -11.27 -3.46 -4.56
C LEU A 36 -10.22 -2.38 -4.87
N ALA A 37 -10.30 -1.76 -6.05
CA ALA A 37 -9.45 -0.65 -6.46
C ALA A 37 -7.95 -0.99 -6.48
N ALA A 38 -7.59 -2.26 -6.65
CA ALA A 38 -6.20 -2.72 -6.62
C ALA A 38 -5.34 -1.96 -7.64
N SER A 39 -5.84 -1.75 -8.86
CA SER A 39 -5.10 -0.99 -9.89
C SER A 39 -4.89 0.49 -9.54
N ALA A 40 -5.83 1.12 -8.83
CA ALA A 40 -5.67 2.52 -8.41
C ALA A 40 -4.65 2.64 -7.27
N LEU A 41 -4.65 1.69 -6.33
CA LEU A 41 -3.66 1.61 -5.26
C LEU A 41 -2.25 1.40 -5.80
N LEU A 42 -2.06 0.46 -6.73
CA LEU A 42 -0.77 0.20 -7.40
C LEU A 42 -0.29 1.40 -8.23
N ALA A 43 -1.22 2.19 -8.78
CA ALA A 43 -0.90 3.42 -9.48
C ALA A 43 -0.67 4.63 -8.55
N HIS A 44 -0.71 4.44 -7.23
CA HIS A 44 -0.68 5.49 -6.21
C HIS A 44 -1.77 6.58 -6.37
N ASP A 45 -2.86 6.27 -7.08
CA ASP A 45 -4.04 7.13 -7.21
C ASP A 45 -4.99 6.89 -6.04
N PHE A 46 -4.52 7.29 -4.84
CA PHE A 46 -5.19 7.02 -3.58
C PHE A 46 -6.55 7.70 -3.46
N ASP A 47 -6.70 8.89 -4.05
CA ASP A 47 -7.97 9.60 -4.14
C ASP A 47 -9.02 8.81 -4.94
N LYS A 48 -8.64 8.28 -6.11
CA LYS A 48 -9.52 7.43 -6.90
C LYS A 48 -9.83 6.13 -6.18
N ALA A 49 -8.83 5.52 -5.54
CA ALA A 49 -9.02 4.30 -4.77
C ALA A 49 -10.04 4.51 -3.64
N ALA A 50 -9.88 5.56 -2.82
CA ALA A 50 -10.78 5.89 -1.74
C ALA A 50 -12.22 6.14 -2.23
N ARG A 51 -12.40 6.91 -3.32
CA ARG A 51 -13.74 7.13 -3.90
C ARG A 51 -14.40 5.82 -4.33
N LYS A 52 -13.66 4.95 -5.01
CA LYS A 52 -14.16 3.62 -5.45
C LYS A 52 -14.52 2.74 -4.25
N LEU A 53 -13.68 2.75 -3.21
CA LEU A 53 -13.82 1.95 -1.99
C LEU A 53 -14.79 2.53 -0.96
N GLN A 54 -15.30 3.74 -1.15
CA GLN A 54 -16.37 4.32 -0.32
C GLN A 54 -17.74 4.14 -0.95
N ALA A 55 -17.83 3.93 -2.26
CA ALA A 55 -19.09 3.66 -2.95
C ALA A 55 -19.82 2.51 -2.24
N VAL A 56 -21.03 2.76 -1.73
CA VAL A 56 -21.77 1.77 -0.93
C VAL A 56 -22.32 0.69 -1.86
N TRP A 57 -21.86 -0.53 -1.70
CA TRP A 57 -22.54 -1.72 -2.23
C TRP A 57 -23.13 -2.50 -1.06
N PRO A 58 -24.45 -2.82 -1.09
CA PRO A 58 -25.12 -3.51 0.01
C PRO A 58 -24.39 -4.78 0.49
N ASP A 59 -23.80 -5.52 -0.46
CA ASP A 59 -23.20 -6.83 -0.19
C ASP A 59 -21.73 -6.75 0.26
N THR A 60 -21.07 -5.59 0.15
CA THR A 60 -19.63 -5.44 0.45
C THR A 60 -19.35 -4.43 1.56
N ILE A 61 -20.39 -3.98 2.28
CA ILE A 61 -20.28 -2.89 3.26
C ILE A 61 -19.30 -3.21 4.40
N ASN A 62 -19.05 -4.50 4.63
CA ASN A 62 -18.19 -5.05 5.67
C ASN A 62 -17.17 -6.08 5.11
N ASP A 63 -16.81 -5.97 3.83
CA ASP A 63 -15.80 -6.83 3.23
C ASP A 63 -14.39 -6.47 3.78
N PRO A 64 -13.67 -7.40 4.45
CA PRO A 64 -12.35 -7.13 4.99
C PRO A 64 -11.34 -6.70 3.92
N ALA A 65 -11.41 -7.22 2.69
CA ALA A 65 -10.51 -6.82 1.61
C ALA A 65 -10.67 -5.33 1.29
N ARG A 66 -11.92 -4.87 1.24
CA ARG A 66 -12.28 -3.49 0.98
C ARG A 66 -11.83 -2.55 2.11
N LEU A 67 -12.00 -2.98 3.37
CA LEU A 67 -11.53 -2.23 4.53
C LEU A 67 -10.00 -2.06 4.55
N ILE A 68 -9.27 -3.13 4.23
CA ILE A 68 -7.80 -3.10 4.12
C ILE A 68 -7.37 -2.13 3.00
N ASN A 69 -7.95 -2.26 1.82
CA ASN A 69 -7.62 -1.40 0.68
C ASN A 69 -8.02 0.06 0.92
N LEU A 70 -9.12 0.31 1.66
CA LEU A 70 -9.51 1.66 2.05
C LEU A 70 -8.51 2.25 3.05
N GLY A 71 -8.03 1.45 3.99
CA GLY A 71 -6.94 1.83 4.89
C GLY A 71 -5.66 2.17 4.13
N ASN A 72 -5.29 1.39 3.12
CA ASN A 72 -4.13 1.66 2.25
C ASN A 72 -4.29 2.99 1.50
N ALA A 73 -5.48 3.27 0.95
CA ALA A 73 -5.77 4.53 0.30
C ALA A 73 -5.66 5.72 1.27
N TYR A 74 -6.24 5.62 2.46
CA TYR A 74 -6.11 6.65 3.50
C TYR A 74 -4.66 6.87 3.95
N ALA A 75 -3.88 5.79 4.10
CA ALA A 75 -2.47 5.87 4.45
C ALA A 75 -1.68 6.61 3.37
N GLY A 76 -1.92 6.30 2.09
CA GLY A 76 -1.31 6.97 0.94
C GLY A 76 -1.62 8.47 0.85
N MET A 77 -2.82 8.89 1.26
CA MET A 77 -3.20 10.31 1.36
C MET A 77 -2.67 11.01 2.63
N GLY A 78 -1.96 10.30 3.53
CA GLY A 78 -1.53 10.85 4.81
C GLY A 78 -2.66 11.00 5.84
N ARG A 79 -3.84 10.42 5.59
CA ARG A 79 -5.01 10.41 6.49
C ARG A 79 -4.86 9.30 7.53
N THR A 80 -3.85 9.42 8.39
CA THR A 80 -3.43 8.37 9.34
C THR A 80 -4.53 7.93 10.30
N SER A 81 -5.40 8.85 10.75
CA SER A 81 -6.53 8.51 11.63
C SER A 81 -7.51 7.57 10.93
N ASP A 82 -7.91 7.95 9.71
CA ASP A 82 -8.88 7.19 8.91
C ASP A 82 -8.32 5.83 8.49
N ALA A 83 -7.02 5.78 8.17
CA ALA A 83 -6.33 4.54 7.86
C ALA A 83 -6.37 3.56 9.04
N ARG A 84 -6.09 4.06 10.25
CA ARG A 84 -6.14 3.25 11.48
C ARG A 84 -7.54 2.73 11.76
N GLU A 85 -8.56 3.55 11.56
CA GLU A 85 -9.95 3.15 11.75
C GLU A 85 -10.35 2.04 10.77
N ALA A 86 -9.97 2.18 9.49
CA ALA A 86 -10.26 1.18 8.46
C ALA A 86 -9.59 -0.17 8.76
N TYR A 87 -8.31 -0.19 9.15
CA TYR A 87 -7.65 -1.43 9.55
C TYR A 87 -8.25 -2.03 10.82
N ALA A 88 -8.60 -1.21 11.81
CA ALA A 88 -9.23 -1.69 13.05
C ALA A 88 -10.62 -2.31 12.79
N ALA A 89 -11.34 -1.83 11.76
CA ALA A 89 -12.63 -2.37 11.39
C ALA A 89 -12.59 -3.83 10.95
N VAL A 90 -11.47 -4.31 10.41
CA VAL A 90 -11.28 -5.71 10.00
C VAL A 90 -11.47 -6.67 11.19
N SER A 91 -11.17 -6.23 12.41
CA SER A 91 -11.36 -7.07 13.60
C SER A 91 -12.83 -7.44 13.87
N ARG A 92 -13.77 -6.63 13.36
CA ARG A 92 -15.22 -6.72 13.59
C ARG A 92 -15.96 -7.54 12.53
N VAL A 93 -15.27 -8.03 11.51
CA VAL A 93 -15.84 -8.83 10.42
C VAL A 93 -15.21 -10.23 10.42
N PRO A 94 -15.81 -11.22 9.73
CA PRO A 94 -15.22 -12.56 9.63
C PRO A 94 -13.79 -12.52 9.08
N ASP A 95 -12.92 -13.37 9.64
CA ASP A 95 -11.58 -13.56 9.07
C ASP A 95 -11.70 -14.33 7.74
N MET A 96 -10.91 -13.93 6.75
CA MET A 96 -10.97 -14.50 5.41
C MET A 96 -9.57 -14.65 4.85
N MET A 97 -9.31 -15.72 4.10
CA MET A 97 -8.11 -15.82 3.30
C MET A 97 -8.25 -14.90 2.09
N LEU A 98 -7.29 -13.99 1.93
CA LEU A 98 -7.26 -13.00 0.87
C LEU A 98 -6.01 -13.18 0.02
N VAL A 99 -6.16 -12.96 -1.29
CA VAL A 99 -5.04 -12.93 -2.23
C VAL A 99 -4.50 -11.51 -2.30
N LEU A 100 -3.19 -11.35 -2.15
CA LEU A 100 -2.49 -10.08 -2.29
C LEU A 100 -2.06 -9.84 -3.73
N ALA A 101 -1.66 -8.61 -4.04
CA ALA A 101 -1.21 -8.22 -5.38
C ALA A 101 0.00 -9.02 -5.89
N ASP A 102 0.83 -9.54 -4.98
CA ASP A 102 1.97 -10.42 -5.29
C ASP A 102 1.58 -11.89 -5.50
N GLY A 103 0.29 -12.22 -5.36
CA GLY A 103 -0.24 -13.58 -5.48
C GLY A 103 -0.13 -14.42 -4.22
N SER A 104 0.43 -13.90 -3.13
CA SER A 104 0.42 -14.59 -1.84
C SER A 104 -0.97 -14.60 -1.22
N GLU A 105 -1.23 -15.58 -0.36
CA GLU A 105 -2.47 -15.68 0.40
C GLU A 105 -2.20 -15.51 1.89
N GLU A 106 -2.99 -14.67 2.54
CA GLU A 106 -2.88 -14.41 3.97
C GLU A 106 -4.26 -14.11 4.58
N SER A 107 -4.41 -14.33 5.89
CA SER A 107 -5.66 -13.98 6.58
C SER A 107 -5.85 -12.47 6.65
N SER A 108 -7.09 -12.02 6.51
CA SER A 108 -7.43 -10.61 6.54
C SER A 108 -7.02 -9.93 7.85
N ARG A 109 -7.11 -10.64 8.97
CA ARG A 109 -6.61 -10.13 10.26
C ARG A 109 -5.10 -9.90 10.27
N SER A 110 -4.31 -10.84 9.73
CA SER A 110 -2.85 -10.71 9.71
C SER A 110 -2.41 -9.58 8.77
N ILE A 111 -3.06 -9.47 7.60
CA ILE A 111 -2.84 -8.36 6.66
C ILE A 111 -3.13 -7.00 7.34
N ALA A 112 -4.28 -6.86 8.02
CA ALA A 112 -4.65 -5.61 8.69
C ALA A 112 -3.71 -5.24 9.85
N GLN A 113 -3.21 -6.23 10.60
CA GLN A 113 -2.21 -6.04 11.65
C GLN A 113 -0.89 -5.54 11.07
N ARG A 114 -0.41 -6.19 10.00
CA ARG A 114 0.82 -5.79 9.30
C ARG A 114 0.70 -4.39 8.71
N ALA A 115 -0.43 -4.05 8.10
CA ALA A 115 -0.73 -2.72 7.58
C ALA A 115 -0.69 -1.65 8.70
N SER A 116 -1.33 -1.95 9.83
CA SER A 116 -1.36 -1.05 11.00
C SER A 116 0.03 -0.84 11.61
N ALA A 117 0.85 -1.88 11.68
CA ALA A 117 2.22 -1.78 12.16
C ALA A 117 3.06 -0.87 11.25
N ARG A 118 2.98 -1.06 9.92
CA ARG A 118 3.66 -0.21 8.92
C ARG A 118 3.22 1.26 9.02
N LEU A 119 1.92 1.51 9.23
CA LEU A 119 1.38 2.86 9.41
C LEU A 119 1.99 3.55 10.65
N ASN A 120 2.10 2.84 11.78
CA ASN A 120 2.68 3.39 13.00
C ASN A 120 4.18 3.66 12.86
N THR A 121 4.94 2.78 12.20
CA THR A 121 6.35 3.02 11.89
C THR A 121 6.52 4.25 11.01
N SER A 122 5.71 4.37 9.94
CA SER A 122 5.76 5.51 9.02
C SER A 122 5.40 6.83 9.70
N TYR A 123 4.48 6.80 10.67
CA TYR A 123 4.11 7.96 11.46
C TYR A 123 5.23 8.37 12.43
N ALA A 124 5.88 7.41 13.09
CA ALA A 124 6.96 7.68 14.05
C ALA A 124 8.24 8.24 13.40
N MET A 125 8.41 8.08 12.09
CA MET A 125 9.56 8.59 11.33
C MET A 125 9.37 10.03 10.80
N ARG A 126 8.19 10.64 10.96
CA ARG A 126 7.91 12.03 10.57
C ARG A 126 8.14 12.98 11.74
#